data_AF-A0A1F3BDF4-F1
#
_entry.id   AF-A0A1F3BDF4-F1
#
_cell.length_a   1.000
_cell.length_b   1.000
_cell.length_c   1.000
_cell.angle_alpha   90.00
_cell.angle_beta   90.00
_cell.angle_gamma   90.00
#
_symmetry.space_group_name_H-M   'P 1'
#
loop_
_entity.id
_entity.type
_entity.pdbx_description
1 polymer ?
#
loop_
_entity_poly.entity_id
_entity_poly.type
_entity_poly.pdbx_seq_one_letter_code
_entity_poly.pdbx_strand_id
1 'polypeptide(L)'
;MFIAIYFKEKEWLGNVLQAIGTISGIYLTIIIFLQSNEESDKQFRKQFRKQLEHLQILNSKQIDALQSSTEKQIKTFQDLNSKQILALQELNAKQIDALHYETERQIKTIQESTNEQIYSFEQQINYVTNKLKDNSILLAEILSRELEKSLEYYSSILSREEAKYNDLADWKLLRTKEERERQLNQQWNRLEQIKNGYNYLIVKYKNLKQFLGIEQKKLK
;
A
#
# COMPACT_ATOMS: atom_id res chain seq x y z
N MET A 1 145.05 -15.74 -27.18
CA MET A 1 144.22 -16.93 -26.92
C MET A 1 142.77 -16.55 -27.20
N PHE A 2 142.26 -16.85 -28.40
CA PHE A 2 140.85 -16.75 -28.77
C PHE A 2 140.51 -18.04 -29.50
N ILE A 3 139.59 -18.81 -28.96
CA ILE A 3 139.18 -20.11 -29.51
C ILE A 3 138.15 -19.82 -30.59
N ALA A 4 138.56 -19.90 -31.86
CA ALA A 4 137.65 -19.94 -32.98
C ALA A 4 137.11 -21.37 -33.11
N ILE A 5 135.85 -21.59 -32.70
CA ILE A 5 135.16 -22.86 -32.90
C ILE A 5 134.57 -22.86 -34.30
N TYR A 6 135.24 -23.53 -35.24
CA TYR A 6 134.71 -23.83 -36.57
C TYR A 6 133.73 -25.00 -36.48
N PHE A 7 132.44 -24.74 -36.68
CA PHE A 7 131.43 -25.78 -36.89
C PHE A 7 131.34 -26.13 -38.38
N LYS A 8 131.57 -27.42 -38.66
CA LYS A 8 131.47 -28.07 -39.98
C LYS A 8 129.99 -28.26 -40.37
N GLU A 9 129.65 -27.88 -41.60
CA GLU A 9 128.43 -28.17 -42.38
C GLU A 9 127.05 -27.90 -41.71
N LYS A 10 126.41 -26.80 -42.13
CA LYS A 10 125.18 -26.22 -41.56
C LYS A 10 123.88 -26.60 -42.31
N GLU A 11 123.47 -27.87 -42.31
CA GLU A 11 122.09 -28.22 -42.72
C GLU A 11 121.07 -27.94 -41.60
N TRP A 12 121.48 -28.11 -40.33
CA TRP A 12 120.60 -27.93 -39.18
C TRP A 12 120.12 -26.48 -38.98
N LEU A 13 120.96 -25.48 -39.33
CA LEU A 13 120.62 -24.07 -39.13
C LEU A 13 119.44 -23.63 -40.00
N GLY A 14 119.35 -24.17 -41.23
CA GLY A 14 118.24 -23.92 -42.15
C GLY A 14 116.93 -24.52 -41.64
N ASN A 15 116.97 -25.75 -41.15
CA ASN A 15 115.80 -26.42 -40.57
C ASN A 15 115.30 -25.73 -39.30
N VAL A 16 116.20 -25.23 -38.45
CA VAL A 16 115.82 -24.47 -37.24
C VAL A 16 115.23 -23.11 -37.60
N LEU A 17 115.81 -22.38 -38.54
CA LEU A 17 115.25 -21.09 -39.00
C LEU A 17 113.89 -21.27 -39.69
N GLN A 18 113.71 -22.33 -40.48
CA GLN A 18 112.45 -22.65 -41.12
C GLN A 18 111.39 -23.10 -40.11
N ALA A 19 111.78 -23.86 -39.08
CA ALA A 19 110.91 -24.23 -37.96
C ALA A 19 110.50 -23.00 -37.13
N ILE A 20 111.43 -22.10 -36.81
CA ILE A 20 111.13 -20.84 -36.12
C ILE A 20 110.23 -19.94 -36.98
N GLY A 21 110.45 -19.89 -38.30
CA GLY A 21 109.62 -19.15 -39.25
C GLY A 21 108.19 -19.69 -39.37
N THR A 22 108.02 -21.02 -39.40
CA THR A 22 106.68 -21.64 -39.42
C THR A 22 105.96 -21.50 -38.08
N ILE A 23 106.67 -21.71 -36.97
CA ILE A 23 106.10 -21.54 -35.63
C ILE A 23 105.68 -20.08 -35.42
N SER A 24 106.52 -19.10 -35.75
CA SER A 24 106.16 -17.68 -35.64
C SER A 24 105.01 -17.28 -36.58
N GLY A 25 104.95 -17.81 -37.80
CA GLY A 25 103.81 -17.61 -38.71
C GLY A 25 102.50 -18.19 -38.17
N ILE A 26 102.54 -19.37 -37.55
CA ILE A 26 101.37 -20.00 -36.92
C ILE A 26 100.90 -19.15 -35.72
N TYR A 27 101.82 -18.71 -34.85
CA TYR A 27 101.47 -17.84 -33.72
C TYR A 27 100.90 -16.49 -34.16
N LEU A 28 101.45 -15.87 -35.20
CA LEU A 28 100.92 -14.62 -35.75
C LEU A 28 99.51 -14.82 -36.30
N THR A 29 99.26 -15.93 -36.99
CA THR A 29 97.93 -16.29 -37.52
C THR A 29 96.94 -16.54 -36.39
N ILE A 30 97.36 -17.21 -35.31
CA ILE A 30 96.54 -17.43 -34.10
C ILE A 30 96.24 -16.10 -33.39
N ILE A 31 97.21 -15.20 -33.26
CA ILE A 31 97.02 -13.88 -32.63
C ILE A 31 96.07 -13.00 -33.46
N ILE A 32 96.23 -12.97 -34.79
CA ILE A 32 95.34 -12.26 -35.71
C ILE A 32 93.93 -12.87 -35.66
N PHE A 33 93.81 -14.20 -35.60
CA PHE A 33 92.53 -14.89 -35.47
C PHE A 33 91.84 -14.60 -34.13
N LEU A 34 92.59 -14.59 -33.02
CA LEU A 34 92.08 -14.24 -31.69
C LEU A 34 91.65 -12.77 -31.60
N GLN A 35 92.41 -11.84 -32.20
CA GLN A 35 92.02 -10.42 -32.29
C GLN A 35 90.80 -10.21 -33.18
N SER A 36 90.70 -10.92 -34.31
CA SER A 36 89.53 -10.90 -35.20
C SER A 36 88.25 -11.42 -34.51
N ASN A 37 88.39 -12.31 -33.52
CA ASN A 37 87.28 -12.86 -32.76
C ASN A 37 86.74 -11.90 -31.69
N GLU A 38 87.59 -11.02 -31.15
CA GLU A 38 87.22 -10.04 -30.13
C GLU A 38 86.35 -8.90 -30.70
N GLU A 39 86.59 -8.53 -31.97
CA GLU A 39 85.80 -7.54 -32.70
C GLU A 39 84.44 -8.10 -33.15
N SER A 40 84.42 -9.39 -33.52
CA SER A 40 83.19 -10.18 -33.76
C SER A 40 82.30 -10.26 -32.51
N ASP A 41 82.87 -10.54 -31.33
CA ASP A 41 82.12 -10.64 -30.08
C ASP A 41 81.52 -9.28 -29.65
N LYS A 42 82.26 -8.18 -29.89
CA LYS A 42 81.73 -6.82 -29.68
C LYS A 42 80.55 -6.51 -30.62
N GLN A 43 80.62 -6.90 -31.89
CA GLN A 43 79.52 -6.73 -32.84
C GLN A 43 78.31 -7.58 -32.46
N PHE A 44 78.52 -8.84 -32.06
CA PHE A 44 77.48 -9.74 -31.59
C PHE A 44 76.76 -9.16 -30.37
N ARG A 45 77.49 -8.72 -29.34
CA ARG A 45 76.91 -8.07 -28.15
C ARG A 45 76.12 -6.81 -28.50
N LYS A 46 76.62 -6.01 -29.46
CA LYS A 46 75.93 -4.79 -29.92
C LYS A 46 74.63 -5.13 -30.66
N GLN A 47 74.62 -6.16 -31.49
CA GLN A 47 73.42 -6.64 -32.20
C GLN A 47 72.41 -7.25 -31.23
N PHE A 48 72.86 -8.04 -30.26
CA PHE A 48 72.01 -8.63 -29.23
C PHE A 48 71.35 -7.56 -28.35
N ARG A 49 72.09 -6.52 -27.93
CA ARG A 49 71.53 -5.37 -27.20
C ARG A 49 70.46 -4.65 -28.02
N LYS A 50 70.71 -4.40 -29.30
CA LYS A 50 69.71 -3.77 -30.19
C LYS A 50 68.45 -4.63 -30.34
N GLN A 51 68.59 -5.95 -30.45
CA GLN A 51 67.44 -6.86 -30.50
C GLN A 51 66.66 -6.85 -29.18
N LEU A 52 67.35 -6.80 -28.04
CA LEU A 52 66.73 -6.71 -26.72
C LEU A 52 65.96 -5.39 -26.54
N GLU A 53 66.57 -4.26 -26.92
CA GLU A 53 65.93 -2.94 -26.93
C GLU A 53 64.70 -2.93 -27.84
N HIS A 54 64.81 -3.52 -29.04
CA HIS A 54 63.69 -3.62 -29.97
C HIS A 54 62.53 -4.46 -29.41
N LEU A 55 62.84 -5.59 -28.76
CA LEU A 55 61.85 -6.44 -28.07
C LEU A 55 61.19 -5.71 -26.90
N GLN A 56 61.96 -4.96 -26.11
CA GLN A 56 61.42 -4.14 -25.01
C GLN A 56 60.45 -3.07 -25.53
N ILE A 57 60.81 -2.38 -26.62
CA ILE A 57 59.94 -1.39 -27.26
C ILE A 57 58.65 -2.03 -27.80
N LEU A 58 58.76 -3.21 -28.44
CA LEU A 58 57.60 -3.94 -28.94
C LEU A 58 56.68 -4.39 -27.81
N ASN A 59 57.23 -4.96 -26.73
CA ASN A 59 56.46 -5.35 -25.56
C ASN A 59 55.77 -4.15 -24.90
N SER A 60 56.47 -3.02 -24.74
CA SER A 60 55.88 -1.79 -24.20
C SER A 60 54.70 -1.34 -25.05
N LYS A 61 54.87 -1.28 -26.39
CA LYS A 61 53.77 -0.89 -27.29
C LYS A 61 52.59 -1.84 -27.24
N GLN A 62 52.82 -3.15 -27.10
CA GLN A 62 51.74 -4.13 -26.95
C GLN A 62 51.00 -3.94 -25.63
N ILE A 63 51.72 -3.71 -24.53
CA ILE A 63 51.12 -3.43 -23.21
C ILE A 63 50.28 -2.16 -23.29
N ASP A 64 50.81 -1.07 -23.86
CA ASP A 64 50.09 0.19 -24.00
C ASP A 64 48.81 0.05 -24.86
N ALA A 65 48.90 -0.70 -25.96
CA ALA A 65 47.76 -0.97 -26.83
C ALA A 65 46.69 -1.81 -26.11
N LEU A 66 47.09 -2.84 -25.36
CA LEU A 66 46.18 -3.66 -24.56
C LEU A 66 45.52 -2.84 -23.45
N GLN A 67 46.29 -1.99 -22.75
CA GLN A 67 45.76 -1.12 -21.72
C GLN A 67 44.74 -0.14 -22.29
N SER A 68 45.08 0.55 -23.38
CA SER A 68 44.16 1.48 -24.05
C SER A 68 42.89 0.80 -24.54
N SER A 69 43.01 -0.41 -25.11
CA SER A 69 41.85 -1.20 -25.53
C SER A 69 40.96 -1.58 -24.34
N THR A 70 41.58 -2.03 -23.23
CA THR A 70 40.86 -2.42 -22.01
C THR A 70 40.14 -1.23 -21.38
N GLU A 71 40.80 -0.07 -21.28
CA GLU A 71 40.19 1.17 -20.76
C GLU A 71 38.98 1.60 -21.62
N LYS A 72 39.08 1.51 -22.95
CA LYS A 72 37.96 1.81 -23.84
C LYS A 72 36.78 0.84 -23.65
N GLN A 73 37.05 -0.44 -23.48
CA GLN A 73 36.02 -1.44 -23.22
C GLN A 73 35.33 -1.19 -21.87
N ILE A 74 36.10 -0.94 -20.81
CA ILE A 74 35.56 -0.60 -19.48
C ILE A 74 34.66 0.63 -19.56
N LYS A 75 35.11 1.70 -20.22
CA LYS A 75 34.34 2.93 -20.37
C LYS A 75 33.03 2.71 -21.14
N THR A 76 33.09 1.92 -22.22
CA THR A 76 31.90 1.56 -23.00
C THR A 76 30.92 0.76 -22.16
N PHE A 77 31.42 -0.21 -21.39
CA PHE A 77 30.60 -1.02 -20.49
C PHE A 77 29.93 -0.18 -19.40
N GLN A 78 30.66 0.75 -18.80
CA GLN A 78 30.12 1.69 -17.80
C GLN A 78 29.03 2.60 -18.38
N ASP A 79 29.23 3.12 -19.60
CA ASP A 79 28.23 3.96 -20.28
C ASP A 79 26.95 3.16 -20.61
N LEU A 80 27.09 1.95 -21.13
CA LEU A 80 25.96 1.06 -21.41
C LEU A 80 25.18 0.71 -20.15
N ASN A 81 25.86 0.34 -19.06
CA ASN A 81 25.20 0.06 -17.78
C ASN A 81 24.48 1.29 -17.23
N SER A 82 25.11 2.47 -17.31
CA SER A 82 24.49 3.71 -16.84
C SER A 82 23.22 4.02 -17.63
N LYS A 83 23.24 3.85 -18.95
CA LYS A 83 22.06 4.02 -19.82
C LYS A 83 20.96 3.01 -19.50
N GLN A 84 21.30 1.74 -19.28
CA GLN A 84 20.32 0.72 -18.91
C GLN A 84 19.68 1.01 -17.55
N ILE A 85 20.46 1.43 -16.55
CA ILE A 85 19.95 1.81 -15.23
C ILE A 85 18.97 2.98 -15.35
N LEU A 86 19.32 4.03 -16.10
CA LEU A 86 18.44 5.19 -16.32
C LEU A 86 17.14 4.79 -17.02
N ALA A 87 17.22 3.95 -18.05
CA ALA A 87 16.03 3.46 -18.76
C ALA A 87 15.11 2.64 -17.84
N LEU A 88 15.67 1.79 -16.98
CA LEU A 88 14.90 1.04 -15.98
C LEU A 88 14.26 1.95 -14.94
N GLN A 89 14.98 2.98 -14.47
CA GLN A 89 14.44 3.96 -13.54
C GLN A 89 13.27 4.73 -14.15
N GLU A 90 13.39 5.18 -15.40
CA GLU A 90 12.32 5.89 -16.11
C GLU A 90 11.09 4.99 -16.32
N LEU A 91 11.30 3.72 -16.70
CA LEU A 91 10.22 2.76 -16.88
C LEU A 91 9.50 2.47 -15.56
N ASN A 92 10.24 2.28 -14.47
CA ASN A 92 9.67 2.07 -13.14
C ASN A 92 8.88 3.30 -12.68
N ALA A 93 9.40 4.52 -12.88
CA ALA A 93 8.69 5.74 -12.54
C ALA A 93 7.35 5.84 -13.28
N LYS A 94 7.36 5.60 -14.61
CA LYS A 94 6.14 5.57 -15.43
C LYS A 94 5.12 4.53 -14.96
N GLN A 95 5.58 3.34 -14.56
CA GLN A 95 4.71 2.30 -14.03
C GLN A 95 4.10 2.69 -12.69
N ILE A 96 4.89 3.29 -11.79
CA ILE A 96 4.41 3.78 -10.49
C ILE A 96 3.35 4.87 -10.70
N ASP A 97 3.61 5.83 -11.59
CA ASP A 97 2.68 6.92 -11.89
C ASP A 97 1.35 6.40 -12.47
N ALA A 98 1.43 5.42 -13.37
CA ALA A 98 0.24 4.79 -13.95
C ALA A 98 -0.58 4.02 -12.88
N LEU A 99 0.08 3.27 -12.01
CA LEU A 99 -0.57 2.59 -10.89
C LEU A 99 -1.21 3.57 -9.91
N HIS A 100 -0.53 4.67 -9.61
CA HIS A 100 -1.04 5.73 -8.75
C HIS A 100 -2.32 6.34 -9.34
N TYR A 101 -2.28 6.72 -10.62
CA TYR A 101 -3.42 7.28 -11.33
C TYR A 101 -4.64 6.35 -11.34
N GLU A 102 -4.44 5.06 -11.66
CA GLU A 102 -5.55 4.10 -11.66
C GLU A 102 -6.10 3.87 -10.24
N THR A 103 -5.22 3.87 -9.22
CA THR A 103 -5.65 3.73 -7.82
C THR A 103 -6.50 4.93 -7.38
N GLU A 104 -6.06 6.16 -7.67
CA GLU A 104 -6.83 7.37 -7.35
C GLU A 104 -8.18 7.39 -8.06
N ARG A 105 -8.21 7.00 -9.34
CA ARG A 105 -9.44 6.90 -10.12
C ARG A 105 -10.42 5.88 -9.52
N GLN A 106 -9.93 4.72 -9.10
CA GLN A 106 -10.75 3.70 -8.44
C GLN A 106 -11.30 4.20 -7.10
N ILE A 107 -10.46 4.84 -6.27
CA ILE A 107 -10.88 5.44 -5.01
C ILE A 107 -12.01 6.45 -5.23
N LYS A 108 -11.83 7.36 -6.20
CA LYS A 108 -12.85 8.36 -6.54
C LYS A 108 -14.17 7.72 -6.98
N THR A 109 -14.11 6.71 -7.85
CA THR A 109 -15.30 5.99 -8.32
C THR A 109 -16.04 5.31 -7.17
N ILE A 110 -15.30 4.67 -6.25
CA ILE A 110 -15.87 4.02 -5.07
C ILE A 110 -16.53 5.07 -4.15
N GLN A 111 -15.88 6.22 -3.93
CA GLN A 111 -16.42 7.31 -3.13
C GLN A 111 -17.72 7.87 -3.71
N GLU A 112 -17.75 8.14 -5.02
CA GLU A 112 -18.95 8.62 -5.73
C GLU A 112 -20.11 7.63 -5.59
N SER A 113 -19.88 6.35 -5.89
CA SER A 113 -20.89 5.29 -5.75
C SER A 113 -21.39 5.14 -4.31
N THR A 114 -20.48 5.19 -3.33
CA THR A 114 -20.84 5.12 -1.91
C THR A 114 -21.72 6.30 -1.50
N ASN A 115 -21.38 7.51 -1.92
CA ASN A 115 -22.15 8.71 -1.61
C ASN A 115 -23.55 8.67 -2.24
N GLU A 116 -23.68 8.20 -3.48
CA GLU A 116 -24.98 8.02 -4.14
C GLU A 116 -25.85 7.00 -3.40
N GLN A 117 -25.26 5.89 -2.94
CA GLN A 117 -25.97 4.88 -2.14
C GLN A 117 -26.44 5.44 -0.79
N ILE A 118 -25.57 6.18 -0.08
CA ILE A 118 -25.93 6.83 1.19
C ILE A 118 -27.10 7.78 0.98
N TYR A 119 -27.02 8.64 -0.03
CA TYR A 119 -28.09 9.58 -0.34
C TYR A 119 -29.42 8.87 -0.65
N SER A 120 -29.38 7.78 -1.42
CA SER A 120 -30.57 6.96 -1.70
C SER A 120 -31.17 6.37 -0.41
N PHE A 121 -30.34 5.84 0.49
CA PHE A 121 -30.81 5.32 1.77
C PHE A 121 -31.40 6.41 2.66
N GLU A 122 -30.79 7.59 2.73
CA GLU A 122 -31.34 8.73 3.46
C GLU A 122 -32.72 9.12 2.95
N GLN A 123 -32.92 9.16 1.63
CA GLN A 123 -34.24 9.43 1.04
C GLN A 123 -35.27 8.36 1.41
N GLN A 124 -34.88 7.09 1.36
CA GLN A 124 -35.77 5.98 1.76
C GLN A 124 -36.13 6.04 3.24
N ILE A 125 -35.16 6.30 4.12
CA ILE A 125 -35.38 6.47 5.55
C ILE A 125 -36.34 7.63 5.81
N ASN A 126 -36.15 8.77 5.15
CA ASN A 126 -37.03 9.92 5.29
C ASN A 126 -38.45 9.60 4.83
N TYR A 127 -38.59 8.91 3.69
CA TYR A 127 -39.89 8.46 3.19
C TYR A 127 -40.60 7.53 4.18
N VAL A 128 -39.92 6.49 4.68
CA VAL A 128 -40.48 5.53 5.63
C VAL A 128 -40.82 6.23 6.95
N THR A 129 -39.95 7.10 7.46
CA THR A 129 -40.18 7.87 8.68
C THR A 129 -41.44 8.72 8.57
N ASN A 130 -41.62 9.42 7.44
CA ASN A 130 -42.81 10.22 7.18
C ASN A 130 -44.07 9.35 7.11
N LYS A 131 -44.03 8.22 6.41
CA LYS A 131 -45.16 7.27 6.36
C LYS A 131 -45.52 6.69 7.73
N LEU A 132 -44.52 6.33 8.53
CA LEU A 132 -44.73 5.83 9.89
C LEU A 132 -45.33 6.92 10.79
N LYS A 133 -44.86 8.16 10.66
CA LYS A 133 -45.44 9.31 11.36
C LYS A 133 -46.91 9.50 10.99
N ASP A 134 -47.24 9.54 9.70
CA ASP A 134 -48.62 9.69 9.22
C ASP A 134 -49.52 8.55 9.73
N ASN A 135 -49.05 7.30 9.63
CA ASN A 135 -49.77 6.14 10.14
C ASN A 135 -49.97 6.19 11.66
N SER A 136 -48.97 6.65 12.41
CA SER A 136 -49.05 6.78 13.87
C SER A 136 -50.10 7.82 14.29
N ILE A 137 -50.18 8.93 13.56
CA ILE A 137 -51.19 9.98 13.77
C ILE A 137 -52.58 9.41 13.47
N LEU A 138 -52.74 8.72 12.33
CA LEU A 138 -54.00 8.11 11.94
C LEU A 138 -54.48 7.08 12.97
N LEU A 139 -53.60 6.20 13.45
CA LEU A 139 -53.95 5.22 14.48
C LEU A 139 -54.38 5.89 15.79
N ALA A 140 -53.67 6.93 16.22
CA ALA A 140 -54.02 7.68 17.41
C ALA A 140 -55.36 8.45 17.25
N GLU A 141 -55.68 8.93 16.05
CA GLU A 141 -56.98 9.53 15.74
C GLU A 141 -58.11 8.49 15.78
N ILE A 142 -57.91 7.31 15.18
CA ILE A 142 -58.89 6.20 15.22
C ILE A 142 -59.15 5.79 16.67
N LEU A 143 -58.10 5.61 17.47
CA LEU A 143 -58.22 5.30 18.89
C LEU A 143 -58.96 6.39 19.67
N SER A 144 -58.70 7.67 19.36
CA SER A 144 -59.38 8.80 19.99
C SER A 144 -60.88 8.79 19.71
N ARG A 145 -61.28 8.54 18.45
CA ARG A 145 -62.70 8.45 18.05
C ARG A 145 -63.40 7.26 18.71
N GLU A 146 -62.72 6.12 18.83
CA GLU A 146 -63.31 4.93 19.46
C GLU A 146 -63.48 5.09 20.98
N LEU A 147 -62.52 5.78 21.63
CA LEU A 147 -62.67 6.18 23.03
C LEU A 147 -63.81 7.18 23.23
N GLU A 148 -63.98 8.14 22.31
CA GLU A 148 -65.07 9.12 22.37
C GLU A 148 -66.44 8.44 22.28
N LYS A 149 -66.65 7.54 21.32
CA LYS A 149 -67.89 6.73 21.24
C LYS A 149 -68.13 5.93 22.52
N SER A 150 -67.07 5.32 23.07
CA SER A 150 -67.17 4.56 24.32
C SER A 150 -67.57 5.46 25.49
N LEU A 151 -66.99 6.66 25.59
CA LEU A 151 -67.34 7.64 26.61
C LEU A 151 -68.80 8.10 26.50
N GLU A 152 -69.29 8.39 25.28
CA GLU A 152 -70.69 8.72 25.04
C GLU A 152 -71.62 7.59 25.48
N TYR A 153 -71.28 6.35 25.11
CA TYR A 153 -72.03 5.16 25.52
C TYR A 153 -72.10 5.01 27.04
N TYR A 154 -70.95 5.05 27.74
CA TYR A 154 -70.91 4.95 29.20
C TYR A 154 -71.61 6.13 29.88
N SER A 155 -71.48 7.35 29.34
CA SER A 155 -72.20 8.52 29.85
C SER A 155 -73.71 8.33 29.77
N SER A 156 -74.21 7.80 28.64
CA SER A 156 -75.66 7.53 28.48
C SER A 156 -76.18 6.48 29.45
N ILE A 157 -75.38 5.42 29.71
CA ILE A 157 -75.72 4.39 30.69
C ILE A 157 -75.70 4.96 32.10
N LEU A 158 -74.67 5.75 32.45
CA LEU A 158 -74.54 6.37 33.76
C LEU A 158 -75.75 7.27 34.06
N SER A 159 -76.14 8.15 33.12
CA SER A 159 -77.35 8.98 33.27
C SER A 159 -78.61 8.14 33.46
N ARG A 160 -78.74 7.00 32.76
CA ARG A 160 -79.90 6.12 32.87
C ARG A 160 -79.96 5.38 34.22
N GLU A 161 -78.81 4.90 34.71
CA GLU A 161 -78.73 4.23 36.02
C GLU A 161 -78.88 5.22 37.18
N GLU A 162 -78.36 6.44 37.05
CA GLU A 162 -78.62 7.55 37.98
C GLU A 162 -80.11 7.86 38.08
N ALA A 163 -80.82 7.96 36.95
CA ALA A 163 -82.27 8.16 36.94
C ALA A 163 -83.01 7.02 37.64
N LYS A 164 -82.67 5.75 37.36
CA LYS A 164 -83.28 4.59 38.03
C LYS A 164 -83.03 4.57 39.53
N TYR A 165 -81.82 4.93 39.95
CA TYR A 165 -81.48 5.01 41.37
C TYR A 165 -82.32 6.09 42.06
N ASN A 166 -82.44 7.27 41.45
CA ASN A 166 -83.26 8.36 41.98
C ASN A 166 -84.75 7.97 42.06
N ASP A 167 -85.30 7.35 41.01
CA ASP A 167 -86.68 6.84 41.01
C ASP A 167 -86.93 5.84 42.16
N LEU A 168 -85.98 4.91 42.39
CA LEU A 168 -86.05 3.93 43.48
C LEU A 168 -85.87 4.58 44.86
N ALA A 169 -85.06 5.62 44.95
CA ALA A 169 -84.84 6.37 46.17
C ALA A 169 -86.08 7.19 46.55
N ASP A 170 -86.81 7.72 45.58
CA ASP A 170 -88.03 8.51 45.80
C ASP A 170 -89.27 7.65 46.07
N TRP A 171 -89.28 6.38 45.63
CA TRP A 171 -90.42 5.48 45.82
C TRP A 171 -90.59 5.04 47.28
N LYS A 172 -91.62 5.57 47.96
CA LYS A 172 -91.90 5.32 49.39
C LYS A 172 -92.98 4.29 49.70
N LEU A 173 -93.79 3.86 48.74
CA LEU A 173 -95.16 3.43 49.05
C LEU A 173 -95.46 1.91 49.04
N LEU A 174 -94.58 1.02 48.55
CA LEU A 174 -94.98 -0.37 48.27
C LEU A 174 -93.98 -1.49 48.66
N ARG A 175 -93.00 -1.24 49.54
CA ARG A 175 -91.96 -2.25 49.90
C ARG A 175 -91.59 -2.26 51.37
N THR A 176 -91.13 -3.41 51.86
CA THR A 176 -90.51 -3.51 53.20
C THR A 176 -89.18 -2.74 53.22
N LYS A 177 -88.78 -2.22 54.39
CA LYS A 177 -87.57 -1.40 54.54
C LYS A 177 -86.31 -2.16 54.10
N GLU A 178 -86.20 -3.44 54.45
CA GLU A 178 -85.05 -4.28 54.13
C GLU A 178 -84.92 -4.56 52.62
N GLU A 179 -86.04 -4.85 51.93
CA GLU A 179 -86.03 -5.06 50.49
C GLU A 179 -85.63 -3.80 49.72
N ARG A 180 -86.08 -2.63 50.19
CA ARG A 180 -85.71 -1.34 49.62
C ARG A 180 -84.21 -1.07 49.78
N GLU A 181 -83.66 -1.27 50.97
CA GLU A 181 -82.21 -1.10 51.22
C GLU A 181 -81.37 -2.07 50.38
N ARG A 182 -81.77 -3.33 50.26
CA ARG A 182 -81.08 -4.31 49.40
C ARG A 182 -81.07 -3.88 47.93
N GLN A 183 -82.19 -3.40 47.40
CA GLN A 183 -82.26 -2.95 46.00
C GLN A 183 -81.47 -1.67 45.75
N LEU A 184 -81.53 -0.70 46.67
CA LEU A 184 -80.73 0.53 46.58
C LEU A 184 -79.24 0.22 46.61
N ASN A 185 -78.79 -0.68 47.51
CA ASN A 185 -77.39 -1.09 47.56
C ASN A 185 -76.95 -1.82 46.29
N GLN A 186 -77.80 -2.69 45.72
CA GLN A 186 -77.49 -3.35 44.45
C GLN A 186 -77.36 -2.36 43.29
N GLN A 187 -78.24 -1.37 43.20
CA GLN A 187 -78.16 -0.34 42.15
C GLN A 187 -76.99 0.61 42.37
N TRP A 188 -76.71 0.99 43.61
CA TRP A 188 -75.54 1.79 43.96
C TRP A 188 -74.24 1.10 43.55
N ASN A 189 -74.10 -0.19 43.87
CA ASN A 189 -72.91 -0.97 43.48
C ASN A 189 -72.74 -1.05 41.95
N ARG A 190 -73.84 -1.17 41.20
CA ARG A 190 -73.80 -1.13 39.72
C ARG A 190 -73.38 0.23 39.19
N LEU A 191 -73.95 1.30 39.75
CA LEU A 191 -73.63 2.68 39.39
C LEU A 191 -72.16 2.99 39.67
N GLU A 192 -71.63 2.54 40.80
CA GLU A 192 -70.21 2.70 41.15
C GLU A 192 -69.28 1.96 40.18
N GLN A 193 -69.62 0.74 39.78
CA GLN A 193 -68.86 -0.01 38.77
C GLN A 193 -68.83 0.70 37.41
N ILE A 194 -69.98 1.22 36.95
CA ILE A 194 -70.09 1.97 35.69
C ILE A 194 -69.30 3.27 35.78
N LYS A 195 -69.38 3.99 36.91
CA LYS A 195 -68.63 5.22 37.16
C LYS A 195 -67.12 4.97 37.16
N ASN A 196 -66.66 3.87 37.76
CA ASN A 196 -65.25 3.50 37.74
C ASN A 196 -64.76 3.19 36.30
N GLY A 197 -65.57 2.47 35.51
CA GLY A 197 -65.28 2.22 34.09
C GLY A 197 -65.21 3.51 33.26
N TYR A 198 -66.16 4.42 33.46
CA TYR A 198 -66.19 5.73 32.80
C TYR A 198 -64.96 6.58 33.16
N ASN A 199 -64.61 6.65 34.44
CA ASN A 199 -63.43 7.39 34.92
C ASN A 199 -62.13 6.83 34.32
N TYR A 200 -62.00 5.51 34.22
CA TYR A 200 -60.86 4.88 33.57
C TYR A 200 -60.73 5.30 32.11
N LEU A 201 -61.84 5.29 31.35
CA LEU A 201 -61.85 5.71 29.95
C LEU A 201 -61.51 7.20 29.80
N ILE A 202 -61.99 8.08 30.69
CA ILE A 202 -61.63 9.50 30.69
C ILE A 202 -60.13 9.69 30.84
N VAL A 203 -59.51 8.98 31.79
CA VAL A 203 -58.06 9.09 32.02
C VAL A 203 -57.29 8.64 30.77
N LYS A 204 -57.70 7.52 30.15
CA LYS A 204 -57.05 7.04 28.91
C LYS A 204 -57.22 8.01 27.74
N TYR A 205 -58.41 8.59 27.58
CA TYR A 205 -58.69 9.60 26.55
C TYR A 205 -57.87 10.88 26.75
N LYS A 206 -57.75 11.38 27.99
CA LYS A 206 -56.91 12.55 28.32
C LYS A 206 -55.44 12.30 28.00
N ASN A 207 -54.91 11.16 28.40
CA ASN A 207 -53.51 10.79 28.10
C ASN A 207 -53.26 10.72 26.60
N LEU A 208 -54.21 10.19 25.81
CA LEU A 208 -54.10 10.12 24.36
C LEU A 208 -54.17 11.52 23.71
N LYS A 209 -55.04 12.41 24.20
CA LYS A 209 -55.09 13.82 23.75
C LYS A 209 -53.83 14.60 24.06
N GLN A 210 -53.24 14.38 25.23
CA GLN A 210 -51.97 14.96 25.63
C GLN A 210 -50.84 14.47 24.71
N PHE A 211 -50.79 13.16 24.44
CA PHE A 211 -49.82 12.56 23.50
C PHE A 211 -49.93 13.16 22.09
N LEU A 212 -51.15 13.43 21.63
CA LEU A 212 -51.41 14.06 20.33
C LEU A 212 -51.16 15.58 20.32
N GLY A 213 -50.83 16.20 21.45
CA GLY A 213 -50.65 17.66 21.57
C GLY A 213 -51.92 18.46 21.31
N ILE A 214 -53.10 17.84 21.40
CA ILE A 214 -54.39 18.46 21.07
C ILE A 214 -54.85 19.46 22.17
N GLU A 215 -54.24 19.43 23.36
CA GLU A 215 -54.60 20.31 24.48
C GLU A 215 -54.33 21.82 24.24
N GLN A 216 -53.64 22.22 23.16
CA GLN A 216 -53.32 23.63 22.90
C GLN A 216 -54.01 24.30 21.70
N LYS A 217 -54.68 23.57 20.81
CA LYS A 217 -55.49 24.22 19.76
C LYS A 217 -56.90 24.48 20.27
N LYS A 218 -57.04 25.48 21.15
CA LYS A 218 -58.33 26.16 21.33
C LYS A 218 -58.76 26.72 19.97
N LEU A 219 -59.89 26.21 19.48
CA LEU A 219 -60.71 26.82 18.44
C LEU A 219 -60.80 28.33 18.73
N LYS A 220 -60.23 29.14 17.84
CA LYS A 220 -60.62 30.54 17.64
C LYS A 220 -61.69 30.57 16.58
#